data_AF-X1JE27-F1
#
_entry.id   AF-X1JE27-F1
#
_cell.length_a   1.000
_cell.length_b   1.000
_cell.length_c   1.000
_cell.angle_alpha   90.00
_cell.angle_beta   90.00
_cell.angle_gamma   90.00
#
_symmetry.space_group_name_H-M   'P 1'
#
loop_
_entity.id
_entity.type
_entity.pdbx_description
1 polymer ?
#
loop_
_entity_poly.entity_id
_entity_poly.type
_entity_poly.pdbx_seq_one_letter_code
_entity_poly.pdbx_strand_id
1 'polypeptide(L)'
;MVVGVVLAGGGLGFLIPPSVVFILYGVIAQVSIGRLWVAGIIPGFILAGMYITYIGVRCHFNPELGPPLPPEEQVGWREKFRALWIGLPLIILIFAVLGLFFMGVTSLIECSAVGAVGAIACAALNRRWNWQVR
;
A
#
# COMPACT_ATOMS: atom_id res chain seq x y z
N MET A 1 -14.60 -13.87 -1.41
CA MET A 1 -13.32 -13.32 -1.93
C MET A 1 -12.69 -12.19 -1.12
N VAL A 2 -13.42 -11.46 -0.26
CA VAL A 2 -12.94 -10.19 0.34
C VAL A 2 -11.53 -10.28 0.96
N VAL A 3 -11.27 -11.27 1.81
CA VAL A 3 -9.95 -11.46 2.44
C VAL A 3 -8.84 -11.69 1.39
N GLY A 4 -9.12 -12.48 0.35
CA GLY A 4 -8.15 -12.75 -0.71
C GLY A 4 -7.78 -11.51 -1.54
N VAL A 5 -8.74 -10.61 -1.79
CA VAL A 5 -8.48 -9.34 -2.50
C VAL A 5 -7.62 -8.41 -1.63
N VAL A 6 -7.91 -8.34 -0.33
CA VAL A 6 -7.12 -7.54 0.62
C VAL A 6 -5.69 -8.08 0.71
N LEU A 7 -5.52 -9.40 0.79
CA LEU A 7 -4.19 -10.04 0.81
C LEU A 7 -3.43 -9.85 -0.51
N ALA A 8 -4.11 -9.98 -1.66
CA ALA A 8 -3.50 -9.75 -2.96
C ALA A 8 -3.04 -8.29 -3.11
N GLY A 9 -3.88 -7.33 -2.67
CA GLY A 9 -3.55 -5.91 -2.64
C GLY A 9 -2.38 -5.59 -1.71
N GLY A 10 -2.40 -6.12 -0.48
CA GLY A 10 -1.30 -5.98 0.48
C GLY A 10 0.00 -6.61 -0.03
N GLY A 11 -0.11 -7.70 -0.78
CA GLY A 11 1.01 -8.35 -1.45
C GLY A 11 1.70 -7.45 -2.47
N LEU A 12 0.99 -6.58 -3.20
CA LEU A 12 1.60 -5.70 -4.21
C LEU A 12 2.66 -4.73 -3.65
N GLY A 13 2.68 -4.50 -2.33
CA GLY A 13 3.68 -3.66 -1.65
C GLY A 13 5.13 -4.15 -1.79
N PHE A 14 5.38 -5.38 -2.26
CA PHE A 14 6.75 -5.82 -2.56
C PHE A 14 7.32 -5.20 -3.84
N LEU A 15 6.48 -4.76 -4.78
CA LEU A 15 6.90 -4.17 -6.06
C LEU A 15 6.81 -2.65 -6.06
N ILE A 16 5.75 -2.11 -5.47
CA ILE A 16 5.49 -0.65 -5.51
C ILE A 16 6.36 0.04 -4.45
N PRO A 17 7.11 1.10 -4.79
CA PRO A 17 7.90 1.84 -3.82
C PRO A 17 7.06 2.46 -2.69
N PRO A 18 7.59 2.56 -1.45
CA PRO A 18 8.87 2.00 -0.97
C PRO A 18 8.78 0.49 -0.69
N SER A 19 9.70 -0.30 -1.27
CA SER A 19 9.74 -1.77 -1.10
C SER A 19 11.00 -2.23 -0.38
N VAL A 20 10.80 -2.97 0.72
CA VAL A 20 11.88 -3.63 1.49
C VAL A 20 12.60 -4.68 0.65
N VAL A 21 11.87 -5.43 -0.18
CA VAL A 21 12.46 -6.48 -1.03
C VAL A 21 13.43 -5.88 -2.04
N PHE A 22 13.09 -4.75 -2.66
CA PHE A 22 14.01 -4.07 -3.57
C PHE A 22 15.19 -3.41 -2.87
N ILE A 23 15.02 -2.93 -1.62
CA ILE A 23 16.16 -2.47 -0.82
C ILE A 23 17.13 -3.64 -0.61
N LEU A 24 16.64 -4.78 -0.11
CA LEU A 24 17.47 -5.96 0.15
C LEU A 24 18.19 -6.44 -1.12
N TYR A 25 17.45 -6.54 -2.23
CA TYR A 25 18.03 -6.91 -3.52
C TYR A 25 19.08 -5.90 -3.98
N GLY A 26 18.81 -4.59 -3.90
CA GLY A 26 19.75 -3.55 -4.29
C GLY A 26 21.05 -3.58 -3.48
N VAL A 27 20.96 -3.89 -2.18
CA VAL A 27 22.13 -4.07 -1.30
C VAL A 27 22.92 -5.33 -1.68
N ILE A 28 22.25 -6.47 -1.89
CA ILE A 28 22.93 -7.73 -2.22
C ILE A 28 23.58 -7.66 -3.60
N ALA A 29 22.83 -7.18 -4.60
CA ALA A 29 23.27 -7.08 -5.99
C ALA A 29 24.12 -5.83 -6.28
N GLN A 30 24.35 -4.95 -5.27
CA GLN A 30 25.11 -3.71 -5.39
C GLN A 30 24.60 -2.79 -6.53
N VAL A 31 23.28 -2.73 -6.71
CA VAL A 31 22.63 -1.86 -7.70
C VAL A 31 21.86 -0.74 -7.04
N SER A 32 21.62 0.34 -7.79
CA SER A 32 20.89 1.51 -7.28
C SER A 32 19.45 1.16 -6.92
N ILE A 33 19.11 1.34 -5.64
CA ILE A 33 17.77 1.10 -5.08
C ILE A 33 16.74 2.04 -5.70
N GLY A 34 17.09 3.31 -5.92
CA GLY A 34 16.21 4.27 -6.58
C GLY A 34 15.82 3.83 -8.00
N ARG A 35 16.77 3.26 -8.75
CA ARG A 35 16.48 2.70 -10.08
C ARG A 35 15.57 1.48 -10.01
N LEU A 36 15.77 0.59 -9.03
CA LEU A 36 14.89 -0.57 -8.81
C LEU A 36 13.47 -0.16 -8.47
N TRP A 37 13.31 0.85 -7.60
CA TRP A 37 12.01 1.38 -7.24
C TRP A 37 11.26 1.93 -8.45
N VAL A 38 11.91 2.76 -9.27
CA VAL A 38 11.29 3.27 -10.50
C VAL A 38 10.98 2.15 -11.49
N ALA A 39 11.91 1.20 -11.66
CA ALA A 39 11.72 0.03 -12.53
C ALA A 39 10.57 -0.87 -12.06
N GLY A 40 10.29 -0.91 -10.75
CA GLY A 40 9.22 -1.66 -10.12
C GLY A 40 7.80 -1.16 -10.40
N ILE A 41 7.66 0.11 -10.79
CA ILE A 41 6.36 0.75 -11.00
C ILE A 41 5.58 0.05 -12.12
N ILE A 42 6.21 -0.14 -13.28
CA ILE A 42 5.59 -0.78 -14.45
C ILE A 42 5.13 -2.22 -14.14
N PRO A 43 5.99 -3.15 -13.68
CA PRO A 43 5.56 -4.51 -13.34
C PRO A 43 4.55 -4.53 -12.19
N GLY A 44 4.65 -3.61 -11.22
CA GLY A 44 3.66 -3.46 -10.15
C GLY A 44 2.26 -3.15 -10.68
N PHE A 45 2.14 -2.19 -11.61
CA PHE A 45 0.86 -1.86 -12.25
C PHE A 45 0.35 -2.97 -13.17
N ILE A 46 1.23 -3.66 -13.89
CA ILE A 46 0.85 -4.83 -14.69
C ILE A 46 0.23 -5.90 -13.78
N LEU A 47 0.90 -6.24 -12.67
CA LEU A 47 0.40 -7.25 -11.73
C LEU A 47 -0.90 -6.81 -11.05
N ALA A 48 -1.01 -5.54 -10.66
CA ALA A 48 -2.23 -4.97 -10.12
C ALA A 48 -3.39 -5.09 -11.12
N GLY A 49 -3.15 -4.77 -12.40
CA GLY A 49 -4.10 -4.97 -13.49
C GLY A 49 -4.52 -6.43 -13.63
N MET A 50 -3.54 -7.35 -13.64
CA MET A 50 -3.82 -8.79 -13.71
C MET A 50 -4.69 -9.27 -12.54
N TYR A 51 -4.44 -8.80 -11.31
CA TYR A 51 -5.28 -9.13 -10.15
C TYR A 51 -6.69 -8.60 -10.30
N ILE A 52 -6.85 -7.33 -10.67
CA ILE A 52 -8.18 -6.72 -10.88
C ILE A 52 -8.94 -7.46 -11.98
N THR A 53 -8.32 -7.73 -13.12
CA THR A 53 -8.93 -8.46 -14.23
C THR A 53 -9.32 -9.88 -13.80
N TYR A 54 -8.42 -10.62 -13.16
CA TYR A 54 -8.70 -11.97 -12.68
C TYR A 54 -9.88 -12.00 -11.70
N ILE A 55 -9.88 -11.12 -10.70
CA ILE A 55 -10.96 -11.02 -9.72
C ILE A 55 -12.28 -10.67 -10.41
N GLY A 56 -12.27 -9.68 -11.30
CA GLY A 56 -13.46 -9.26 -12.05
C GLY A 56 -14.04 -10.40 -12.91
N VAL A 57 -13.20 -11.10 -13.65
CA VAL A 57 -13.60 -12.25 -14.48
C VAL A 57 -14.16 -13.37 -13.61
N ARG A 58 -13.52 -13.70 -12.49
CA ARG A 58 -13.98 -14.77 -11.60
C ARG A 58 -15.29 -14.44 -10.90
N CYS A 59 -15.50 -13.20 -10.47
CA CYS A 59 -16.78 -12.75 -9.91
C CYS A 59 -17.88 -12.68 -10.97
N HIS A 60 -17.55 -12.39 -12.23
CA HIS A 60 -18.52 -12.37 -13.31
C HIS A 60 -19.05 -13.78 -13.63
N PHE A 61 -18.17 -14.77 -13.72
CA PHE A 61 -18.57 -16.17 -14.00
C PHE A 61 -19.12 -16.90 -12.77
N ASN A 62 -18.75 -16.49 -11.56
CA ASN A 62 -19.30 -17.04 -10.33
C ASN A 62 -19.65 -15.91 -9.35
N PRO A 63 -20.89 -15.37 -9.43
CA PRO A 63 -21.35 -14.28 -8.57
C PRO A 63 -21.36 -14.62 -7.06
N GLU A 64 -21.39 -15.90 -6.69
CA GLU A 64 -21.33 -16.32 -5.27
C GLU A 64 -19.98 -15.99 -4.61
N LEU A 65 -18.92 -15.78 -5.41
CA LEU A 65 -17.59 -15.44 -4.90
C LEU A 65 -17.49 -13.99 -4.39
N GLY A 66 -18.37 -13.11 -4.89
CA GLY A 66 -18.47 -11.70 -4.55
C GLY A 66 -19.90 -11.20 -4.70
N PRO A 67 -20.84 -11.69 -3.86
CA PRO A 67 -22.24 -11.32 -3.96
C PRO A 67 -22.40 -9.81 -3.70
N PRO A 68 -23.30 -9.12 -4.43
CA PRO A 68 -23.60 -7.73 -4.16
C PRO A 68 -24.18 -7.59 -2.74
N LEU A 69 -23.83 -6.50 -2.06
CA LEU A 69 -24.41 -6.16 -0.76
C LEU A 69 -25.93 -5.94 -0.91
N PRO A 70 -26.75 -6.41 0.05
CA PRO A 70 -28.17 -6.10 0.12
C PRO A 70 -28.41 -4.58 -0.02
N PRO A 71 -29.49 -4.12 -0.65
CA PRO A 71 -29.75 -2.68 -0.85
C PRO A 71 -29.68 -1.85 0.44
N GLU A 72 -30.00 -2.48 1.57
CA GLU A 72 -30.01 -1.92 2.92
C GLU A 72 -28.59 -1.65 3.46
N GLU A 73 -27.59 -2.41 3.02
CA GLU A 73 -26.19 -2.31 3.42
C GLU A 73 -25.34 -1.54 2.39
N GLN A 74 -25.94 -1.08 1.30
CA GLN A 74 -25.24 -0.31 0.27
C GLN A 74 -24.90 1.09 0.78
N VAL A 75 -23.65 1.25 1.21
CA VAL A 75 -23.09 2.55 1.59
C VAL A 75 -23.03 3.52 0.40
N GLY A 76 -23.45 4.76 0.65
CA GLY A 76 -23.40 5.83 -0.34
C GLY A 76 -21.96 6.22 -0.70
N TRP A 77 -21.79 6.90 -1.84
CA TRP A 77 -20.47 7.36 -2.31
C TRP A 77 -19.70 8.18 -1.26
N ARG A 78 -20.40 8.99 -0.46
CA ARG A 78 -19.79 9.79 0.62
C ARG A 78 -19.10 8.92 1.67
N GLU A 79 -19.70 7.82 2.08
CA GLU A 79 -19.10 6.90 3.06
C GLU A 79 -17.93 6.12 2.46
N LYS A 80 -18.01 5.74 1.19
CA LYS A 80 -16.88 5.12 0.47
C LYS A 80 -15.67 6.04 0.46
N PHE A 81 -15.85 7.33 0.13
CA PHE A 81 -14.77 8.32 0.19
C PHE A 81 -14.29 8.57 1.62
N ARG A 82 -15.19 8.60 2.61
CA ARG A 82 -14.80 8.72 4.01
C ARG A 82 -13.93 7.56 4.47
N ALA A 83 -14.23 6.35 4.03
CA ALA A 83 -13.42 5.16 4.32
C ALA A 83 -12.02 5.25 3.70
N LEU A 84 -11.90 5.76 2.47
CA LEU A 84 -10.61 6.06 1.83
C LEU A 84 -9.80 7.08 2.65
N TRP A 85 -10.46 8.08 3.23
CA TRP A 85 -9.80 9.11 4.04
C TRP A 85 -9.12 8.57 5.30
N ILE A 86 -9.55 7.42 5.82
CA ILE A 86 -8.90 6.77 6.97
C ILE A 86 -7.46 6.33 6.61
N GLY A 87 -7.21 5.96 5.36
CA GLY A 87 -5.88 5.57 4.87
C GLY A 87 -4.95 6.74 4.54
N LEU A 88 -5.47 7.98 4.53
CA LEU A 88 -4.74 9.17 4.08
C LEU A 88 -3.42 9.43 4.84
N PRO A 89 -3.32 9.27 6.18
CA PRO A 89 -2.06 9.48 6.89
C PRO A 89 -0.94 8.55 6.40
N LEU A 90 -1.28 7.32 6.05
CA LEU A 90 -0.31 6.34 5.53
C LEU A 90 0.18 6.74 4.13
N ILE A 91 -0.72 7.22 3.28
CA ILE A 91 -0.40 7.71 1.94
C ILE A 91 0.53 8.92 2.04
N ILE A 92 0.21 9.89 2.91
CA ILE A 92 1.05 11.07 3.16
C ILE A 92 2.45 10.64 3.60
N LEU A 93 2.56 9.67 4.50
CA LEU A 93 3.84 9.16 4.98
C LEU A 93 4.66 8.53 3.85
N ILE A 94 4.03 7.71 2.99
CA ILE A 94 4.67 7.09 1.83
C ILE A 94 5.24 8.18 0.89
N PHE A 95 4.43 9.16 0.53
CA PHE A 95 4.86 10.25 -0.35
C PHE A 95 5.90 11.16 0.28
N ALA A 96 5.85 11.40 1.60
CA ALA A 96 6.86 12.17 2.30
C ALA A 96 8.23 11.46 2.24
N VAL A 97 8.27 10.16 2.53
CA VAL A 97 9.52 9.39 2.52
C VAL A 97 10.07 9.25 1.09
N LEU A 98 9.22 8.88 0.12
CA LEU A 98 9.64 8.80 -1.28
C LEU A 98 10.07 10.15 -1.83
N GLY A 99 9.35 11.22 -1.50
CA GLY A 99 9.65 12.58 -1.92
C GLY A 99 11.01 13.04 -1.41
N LEU A 100 11.27 12.90 -0.11
CA LEU A 100 12.57 13.25 0.49
C LEU A 100 13.72 12.46 -0.12
N PHE A 101 13.51 11.17 -0.39
CA PHE A 101 14.50 10.31 -1.03
C PHE A 101 14.79 10.73 -2.48
N PHE A 102 13.77 10.87 -3.32
CA PHE A 102 13.94 11.21 -4.74
C PHE A 102 14.40 12.64 -4.97
N MET A 103 14.06 13.57 -4.06
CA MET A 103 14.61 14.94 -4.08
C MET A 103 16.07 15.00 -3.62
N GLY A 104 16.64 13.90 -3.11
CA GLY A 104 18.02 13.83 -2.64
C GLY A 104 18.26 14.56 -1.32
N VAL A 105 17.20 14.86 -0.57
CA VAL A 105 17.29 15.57 0.72
C VAL A 105 17.82 14.64 1.81
N THR A 106 17.40 13.38 1.78
CA THR A 106 17.79 12.39 2.79
C THR A 106 18.29 11.09 2.16
N SER A 107 19.28 10.47 2.80
CA SER A 107 19.76 9.13 2.44
C SER A 107 18.73 8.04 2.77
N LEU A 108 18.95 6.82 2.27
CA LEU A 108 18.04 5.69 2.54
C LEU A 108 17.89 5.37 4.04
N ILE A 109 18.97 5.52 4.80
CA ILE A 109 18.98 5.27 6.25
C ILE A 109 18.15 6.35 6.96
N GLU A 110 18.34 7.62 6.59
CA GLU A 110 17.56 8.74 7.13
C GLU A 110 16.08 8.61 6.77
N CYS A 111 15.75 8.16 5.56
CA CYS A 111 14.38 7.86 5.14
C CYS A 111 13.71 6.82 6.04
N SER A 112 14.46 5.82 6.50
CA SER A 112 13.96 4.80 7.41
C SER A 112 13.63 5.38 8.79
N ALA A 113 14.47 6.32 9.28
CA ALA A 113 14.20 7.04 10.51
C ALA A 113 12.97 7.94 10.40
N VAL A 114 12.84 8.71 9.30
CA VAL A 114 11.65 9.54 9.03
C VAL A 114 10.39 8.68 8.94
N GLY A 115 10.47 7.53 8.26
CA GLY A 115 9.37 6.58 8.18
C GLY A 115 8.93 6.05 9.54
N ALA A 116 9.88 5.67 10.41
CA ALA A 116 9.58 5.19 11.76
C ALA A 116 8.94 6.26 12.64
N VAL A 117 9.51 7.47 12.67
CA VAL A 117 8.96 8.60 13.43
C VAL A 117 7.57 8.98 12.89
N GLY A 118 7.39 9.01 11.58
CA GLY A 118 6.12 9.30 10.93
C GLY A 118 5.06 8.23 11.19
N ALA A 119 5.44 6.95 11.27
CA ALA A 119 4.53 5.86 11.65
C ALA A 119 4.05 6.00 13.10
N ILE A 120 4.96 6.33 14.03
CA ILE A 120 4.61 6.62 15.43
C ILE A 120 3.67 7.82 15.51
N ALA A 121 3.96 8.90 14.77
CA ALA A 121 3.09 10.07 14.69
C ALA A 121 1.70 9.71 14.15
N CYS A 122 1.62 8.88 13.10
CA CYS A 122 0.34 8.39 12.57
C CYS A 122 -0.43 7.56 13.62
N ALA A 123 0.24 6.71 14.39
CA ALA A 123 -0.40 5.93 15.46
C ALA A 123 -0.94 6.82 16.58
N ALA A 124 -0.17 7.87 16.95
CA ALA A 124 -0.56 8.87 17.93
C ALA A 124 -1.79 9.67 17.47
N LEU A 125 -1.79 10.16 16.22
CA LEU A 125 -2.88 10.92 15.62
C LEU A 125 -4.17 10.10 15.53
N ASN A 126 -4.07 8.81 15.24
CA ASN A 126 -5.21 7.89 15.22
C ASN A 126 -5.70 7.47 16.63
N ARG A 127 -5.12 8.03 17.71
CA ARG A 127 -5.42 7.67 19.11
C ARG A 127 -5.28 6.17 19.39
N ARG A 128 -4.42 5.49 18.63
CA ARG A 128 -4.16 4.05 18.75
C ARG A 128 -2.81 3.76 19.40
N TRP A 129 -2.15 4.77 19.95
CA TRP A 129 -0.96 4.58 20.77
C TRP A 129 -1.37 4.05 22.14
N ASN A 130 -1.51 2.73 22.25
CA ASN A 130 -1.78 2.04 23.50
C ASN A 130 -0.73 0.94 23.73
N TRP A 131 -0.43 0.65 24.99
CA TRP A 131 0.46 -0.45 25.39
C TRP A 131 -0.27 -1.81 25.44
N GLN A 132 -1.58 -1.81 25.19
CA GLN A 132 -2.40 -3.01 25.15
C GLN A 132 -2.35 -3.61 23.74
N VAL A 133 -1.47 -4.59 23.54
CA VAL A 133 -1.48 -5.45 22.36
C VAL A 133 -2.75 -6.32 22.45
N ARG A 134 -3.79 -5.95 21.71
CA ARG A 134 -5.01 -6.77 21.51
C ARG A 134 -4.95 -7.46 20.16
#